data_AF-A0AAU9N4Q8-F1
#
_entry.id   AF-A0AAU9N4Q8-F1
#
_cell.length_a   1.000
_cell.length_b   1.000
_cell.length_c   1.000
_cell.angle_alpha   90.00
_cell.angle_beta   90.00
_cell.angle_gamma   90.00
#
_symmetry.space_group_name_H-M   'P 1'
#
loop_
_entity.id
_entity.type
_entity.pdbx_description
1 polymer ?
#
loop_
_entity_poly.entity_id
_entity_poly.type
_entity_poly.pdbx_seq_one_letter_code
_entity_poly.pdbx_strand_id
1 'polypeptide(L)'
;MSVSLTVMTFNLLEDQPDDSSNCWEKRKDLCVSVITSYSPIILCTQQGVKSQLEYLQQCLPGYEQFGISRKGSEDVSDQYCTIFYDKEKVELLEGGTFWLSESPSVPGSMSWGSESPSIATWAISFSCI
;
A
#
# COMPACT_ATOMS: atom_id res chain seq x y z
N MET A 1 -29.53 -7.48 -2.76
CA MET A 1 -28.35 -7.73 -3.60
C MET A 1 -27.17 -7.95 -2.67
N SER A 2 -26.41 -9.03 -2.83
CA SER A 2 -25.17 -9.25 -2.09
C SER A 2 -24.05 -8.61 -2.89
N VAL A 3 -23.41 -7.57 -2.37
CA VAL A 3 -22.18 -7.05 -2.94
C VAL A 3 -21.05 -7.98 -2.48
N SER A 4 -20.38 -8.64 -3.43
CA SER A 4 -19.23 -9.50 -3.12
C SER A 4 -17.97 -8.66 -3.17
N LEU A 5 -17.31 -8.49 -2.03
CA LEU A 5 -16.05 -7.75 -1.92
C LEU A 5 -14.88 -8.75 -1.83
N THR A 6 -13.93 -8.67 -2.77
CA THR A 6 -12.66 -9.38 -2.66
C THR A 6 -11.57 -8.43 -2.16
N VAL A 7 -10.89 -8.84 -1.10
CA VAL A 7 -9.85 -8.06 -0.43
C VAL A 7 -8.58 -8.89 -0.32
N MET A 8 -7.42 -8.26 -0.48
CA MET A 8 -6.11 -8.86 -0.31
C MET A 8 -5.24 -7.99 0.60
N THR A 9 -4.51 -8.63 1.51
CA THR A 9 -3.36 -8.00 2.18
C THR A 9 -2.08 -8.67 1.70
N PHE A 10 -1.09 -7.88 1.30
CA PHE A 10 0.13 -8.41 0.71
C PHE A 10 1.36 -7.56 1.07
N ASN A 11 2.21 -8.10 1.94
CA ASN A 11 3.49 -7.48 2.26
C ASN A 11 4.47 -7.71 1.10
N LEU A 12 5.00 -6.62 0.53
CA LEU A 12 5.86 -6.68 -0.66
C LEU A 12 7.30 -7.07 -0.34
N LEU A 13 7.69 -7.01 0.94
CA LEU A 13 9.07 -7.05 1.43
C LEU A 13 9.89 -5.89 0.83
N GLU A 14 10.46 -5.07 1.71
CA GLU A 14 11.36 -3.98 1.31
C GLU A 14 12.46 -4.47 0.37
N ASP A 15 12.83 -3.63 -0.59
CA ASP A 15 13.85 -3.99 -1.56
C ASP A 15 15.18 -4.35 -0.88
N GLN A 16 15.80 -5.41 -1.37
CA GLN A 16 17.05 -5.95 -0.85
C GLN A 16 18.15 -5.68 -1.88
N PRO A 17 19.43 -5.62 -1.46
CA PRO A 17 20.55 -5.45 -2.39
C PRO A 17 20.50 -6.40 -3.59
N ASP A 18 20.97 -5.95 -4.75
CA ASP A 18 20.82 -6.65 -6.05
C ASP A 18 21.35 -8.09 -6.07
N ASP A 19 22.37 -8.37 -5.24
CA ASP A 19 22.98 -9.70 -5.09
C ASP A 19 22.11 -10.67 -4.26
N SER A 20 21.14 -10.16 -3.50
CA SER A 20 20.18 -10.96 -2.73
C SER A 20 19.32 -11.83 -3.65
N SER A 21 19.03 -13.06 -3.22
CA SER A 21 18.03 -13.91 -3.88
C SER A 21 16.62 -13.30 -3.82
N ASN A 22 16.37 -12.39 -2.87
CA ASN A 22 15.09 -11.75 -2.63
C ASN A 22 15.07 -10.27 -3.08
N CYS A 23 16.02 -9.81 -3.90
CA CYS A 23 15.97 -8.47 -4.47
C CYS A 23 14.69 -8.27 -5.29
N TRP A 24 14.17 -7.03 -5.32
CA TRP A 24 12.89 -6.72 -5.95
C TRP A 24 12.85 -7.12 -7.42
N GLU A 25 13.94 -6.90 -8.16
CA GLU A 25 14.04 -7.22 -9.58
C GLU A 25 13.73 -8.69 -9.89
N LYS A 26 14.06 -9.62 -8.99
CA LYS A 26 13.76 -11.05 -9.16
C LYS A 26 12.33 -11.44 -8.77
N ARG A 27 11.62 -10.57 -8.04
CA ARG A 27 10.29 -10.87 -7.45
C ARG A 27 9.15 -10.06 -8.06
N LYS A 28 9.43 -8.91 -8.67
CA LYS A 28 8.41 -7.95 -9.13
C LYS A 28 7.35 -8.56 -10.06
N ASP A 29 7.77 -9.37 -11.03
CA ASP A 29 6.86 -10.04 -11.98
C ASP A 29 5.99 -11.10 -11.27
N LEU A 30 6.57 -11.83 -10.30
CA LEU A 30 5.82 -12.80 -9.49
C LEU A 30 4.78 -12.12 -8.60
N CYS A 31 5.12 -10.99 -7.99
CA CYS A 31 4.18 -10.19 -7.20
C CYS A 31 2.99 -9.74 -8.05
N VAL A 32 3.22 -9.22 -9.26
CA VAL A 32 2.16 -8.84 -10.20
C VAL A 32 1.32 -10.05 -10.60
N SER A 33 1.95 -11.18 -10.90
CA SER A 33 1.26 -12.42 -11.28
C SER A 33 0.30 -12.90 -10.18
N VAL A 34 0.74 -12.85 -8.91
CA VAL A 34 -0.12 -13.20 -7.76
C VAL A 34 -1.31 -12.23 -7.66
N ILE A 35 -1.05 -10.91 -7.67
CA ILE A 35 -2.12 -9.91 -7.54
C ILE A 35 -3.15 -10.05 -8.67
N THR A 36 -2.70 -10.18 -9.91
CA THR A 36 -3.57 -10.28 -11.09
C THR A 36 -4.35 -11.61 -11.14
N SER A 37 -3.76 -12.71 -10.66
CA SER A 37 -4.43 -14.01 -10.61
C SER A 37 -5.65 -14.02 -9.67
N TYR A 38 -5.57 -13.28 -8.56
CA TYR A 38 -6.70 -13.15 -7.62
C TYR A 38 -7.63 -11.98 -7.94
N SER A 39 -7.13 -10.94 -8.64
CA SER A 39 -7.87 -9.74 -9.04
C SER A 39 -8.74 -9.15 -7.91
N PRO A 40 -8.14 -8.78 -6.76
CA PRO A 40 -8.89 -8.28 -5.60
C PRO A 40 -9.47 -6.89 -5.88
N ILE A 41 -10.70 -6.60 -5.46
CA ILE A 41 -11.27 -5.24 -5.57
C ILE A 41 -10.43 -4.24 -4.76
N ILE A 42 -9.92 -4.66 -3.60
CA ILE A 42 -9.06 -3.86 -2.72
C ILE A 42 -7.79 -4.67 -2.38
N LEU A 43 -6.63 -4.07 -2.60
CA LEU A 43 -5.32 -4.62 -2.26
C LEU A 43 -4.62 -3.67 -1.27
N CYS A 44 -4.34 -4.15 -0.07
CA CYS A 44 -3.56 -3.41 0.93
C CYS A 44 -2.13 -3.95 0.97
N THR A 45 -1.14 -3.11 0.66
CA THR A 45 0.28 -3.50 0.71
C THR A 45 0.98 -2.98 1.96
N GLN A 46 2.05 -3.67 2.35
CA GLN A 46 2.96 -3.25 3.42
C GLN A 46 4.42 -3.33 2.95
N GLN A 47 5.29 -2.53 3.57
CA GLN A 47 6.72 -2.41 3.25
C GLN A 47 7.03 -2.00 1.81
N GLY A 48 6.03 -1.57 1.04
CA GLY A 48 6.26 -1.07 -0.31
C GLY A 48 7.02 0.24 -0.23
N VAL A 49 8.12 0.33 -0.99
CA VAL A 49 8.80 1.61 -1.24
C VAL A 49 8.32 2.20 -2.57
N LYS A 50 8.58 3.50 -2.78
CA LYS A 50 8.07 4.25 -3.95
C LYS A 50 8.29 3.54 -5.29
N SER A 51 9.49 3.03 -5.55
CA SER A 51 9.81 2.34 -6.81
C SER A 51 9.00 1.05 -7.02
N GLN A 52 8.77 0.27 -5.96
CA GLN A 52 7.96 -0.95 -6.03
C GLN A 52 6.48 -0.61 -6.30
N LEU A 53 5.95 0.42 -5.64
CA LEU A 53 4.58 0.87 -5.81
C LEU A 53 4.33 1.47 -7.20
N GLU A 54 5.28 2.24 -7.73
CA GLU A 54 5.24 2.77 -9.09
C GLU A 54 5.23 1.65 -10.13
N TYR A 55 6.06 0.62 -9.94
CA TYR A 55 6.06 -0.56 -10.81
C TYR A 55 4.70 -1.30 -10.74
N LEU A 56 4.16 -1.53 -9.54
CA LEU A 56 2.82 -2.13 -9.40
C LEU A 56 1.74 -1.28 -10.10
N GLN A 57 1.77 0.04 -9.94
CA GLN A 57 0.82 0.96 -10.58
C GLN A 57 0.90 0.90 -12.11
N GLN A 58 2.10 0.73 -12.69
CA GLN A 58 2.28 0.57 -14.14
C GLN A 58 1.71 -0.78 -14.62
N CYS A 59 1.86 -1.84 -13.84
CA CYS A 59 1.37 -3.17 -14.17
C CYS A 59 -0.13 -3.39 -13.88
N LEU A 60 -0.75 -2.51 -13.08
CA LEU A 60 -2.15 -2.60 -12.65
C LEU A 60 -2.95 -1.36 -13.13
N PRO A 61 -3.13 -1.14 -14.45
CA PRO A 61 -3.73 0.10 -14.98
C PRO A 61 -5.21 0.33 -14.59
N GLY A 62 -5.92 -0.71 -14.18
CA GLY A 62 -7.28 -0.63 -13.65
C GLY A 62 -7.37 -0.20 -12.18
N TYR A 63 -6.23 -0.13 -11.49
CA TYR A 63 -6.18 0.22 -10.07
C TYR A 63 -5.72 1.66 -9.90
N GLU A 64 -6.27 2.33 -8.90
CA GLU A 64 -5.71 3.54 -8.31
C GLU A 64 -5.07 3.20 -6.96
N GLN A 65 -4.17 4.06 -6.47
CA GLN A 65 -3.48 3.87 -5.21
C GLN A 65 -3.65 5.06 -4.26
N PHE A 66 -3.72 4.77 -2.96
CA PHE A 66 -3.87 5.75 -1.90
C PHE A 66 -2.96 5.44 -0.71
N GLY A 67 -2.31 6.46 -0.17
CA GLY A 67 -1.42 6.38 0.99
C GLY A 67 -0.20 7.28 0.85
N ILE A 68 0.44 7.60 1.98
CA ILE A 68 1.68 8.37 2.05
C ILE A 68 2.79 7.54 2.70
N SER A 69 4.03 8.02 2.55
CA SER A 69 5.18 7.38 3.19
C SER A 69 5.06 7.49 4.70
N ARG A 70 5.64 6.52 5.44
CA ARG A 70 5.71 6.56 6.90
C ARG A 70 6.51 7.73 7.46
N LYS A 71 7.23 8.49 6.63
CA LYS A 71 7.88 9.76 7.03
C LYS A 71 7.03 11.00 6.74
N GLY A 72 5.91 10.85 6.03
CA GLY A 72 4.99 11.93 5.69
C GLY A 72 4.80 12.11 4.18
N SER A 73 4.03 13.12 3.79
CA SER A 73 3.78 13.45 2.38
C SER A 73 4.95 14.17 1.71
N GLU A 74 5.80 14.84 2.48
CA GLU A 74 6.96 15.59 1.96
C GLU A 74 8.20 14.72 1.75
N ASP A 75 8.34 13.65 2.55
CA ASP A 75 9.45 12.70 2.45
C ASP A 75 8.95 11.33 1.94
N VAL A 76 9.23 11.05 0.67
CA VAL A 76 8.84 9.82 -0.04
C VAL A 76 9.93 8.74 -0.03
N SER A 77 10.96 8.90 0.81
CA SER A 77 12.14 8.01 0.82
C SER A 77 11.93 6.68 1.53
N ASP A 78 10.78 6.47 2.17
CA ASP A 78 10.56 5.37 3.10
C ASP A 78 9.25 4.61 2.82
N GLN A 79 9.03 3.50 3.52
CA GLN A 79 7.97 2.54 3.30
C GLN A 79 6.55 3.12 3.46
N TYR A 80 5.61 2.47 2.80
CA TYR A 80 4.19 2.83 2.76
C TYR A 80 3.30 1.69 3.26
N CYS A 81 2.09 2.05 3.67
CA CYS A 81 0.94 1.15 3.75
C CYS A 81 -0.08 1.60 2.69
N THR A 82 0.10 1.14 1.45
CA THR A 82 -0.67 1.62 0.30
C THR A 82 -1.93 0.79 0.11
N ILE A 83 -3.04 1.45 -0.18
CA ILE A 83 -4.29 0.83 -0.60
C ILE A 83 -4.41 1.00 -2.11
N PHE A 84 -4.37 -0.10 -2.86
CA PHE A 84 -4.78 -0.14 -4.25
C PHE A 84 -6.25 -0.55 -4.34
N TYR A 85 -7.00 0.05 -5.25
CA TYR A 85 -8.41 -0.27 -5.46
C TYR A 85 -8.80 -0.25 -6.94
N ASP A 86 -9.66 -1.18 -7.34
CA ASP A 86 -10.23 -1.26 -8.69
C ASP A 86 -11.20 -0.10 -8.92
N LYS A 87 -10.79 0.89 -9.72
CA LYS A 87 -11.51 2.16 -9.93
C LYS A 87 -12.82 2.01 -10.70
N GLU A 88 -13.08 0.84 -11.32
CA GLU A 88 -14.36 0.55 -11.96
C GLU A 88 -15.41 0.03 -10.96
N LYS A 89 -14.97 -0.41 -9.77
CA LYS A 89 -15.84 -1.06 -8.77
C LYS A 89 -16.05 -0.23 -7.51
N VAL A 90 -15.05 0.55 -7.13
CA VAL A 90 -15.08 1.37 -5.91
C VAL A 90 -14.43 2.74 -6.15
N GLU A 91 -14.88 3.73 -5.40
CA GLU A 91 -14.36 5.09 -5.41
C GLU A 91 -13.82 5.46 -4.03
N LEU A 92 -12.69 6.15 -3.97
CA LEU A 92 -12.17 6.76 -2.74
C LEU A 92 -12.89 8.08 -2.47
N LEU A 93 -13.64 8.15 -1.37
CA LEU A 93 -14.33 9.39 -0.98
C LEU A 93 -13.60 10.17 0.10
N GLU A 94 -13.11 9.46 1.10
CA GLU A 94 -12.34 10.03 2.19
C GLU A 94 -11.24 9.05 2.56
N GLY A 95 -10.11 9.56 3.00
CA GLY A 95 -9.04 8.71 3.49
C GLY A 95 -7.98 9.53 4.19
N GLY A 96 -7.11 8.83 4.90
CA GLY A 96 -5.96 9.43 5.53
C GLY A 96 -4.93 8.41 5.95
N THR A 97 -3.79 8.92 6.37
CA THR A 97 -2.75 8.14 7.03
C THR A 97 -2.45 8.81 8.36
N PHE A 98 -2.37 8.01 9.42
CA PHE A 98 -1.96 8.48 10.74
C PHE A 98 -0.86 7.59 11.31
N TRP A 99 -0.10 8.14 12.23
CA TRP A 99 0.99 7.43 12.90
C TRP A 99 0.47 6.68 14.12
N LEU A 100 0.94 5.44 14.27
CA LEU A 100 0.66 4.62 15.45
C LEU A 100 1.57 5.10 16.59
N SER A 101 1.18 6.21 17.21
CA SER A 101 1.93 6.90 18.25
C SER A 101 0.99 7.67 19.20
N GLU A 102 1.54 8.27 20.26
CA GLU A 102 0.84 9.23 21.12
C GLU A 102 0.53 10.56 20.41
N SER A 103 1.09 10.79 19.22
CA SER A 103 0.85 11.97 18.39
C SER A 103 0.50 11.58 16.95
N PRO A 104 -0.68 10.98 16.70
CA PRO A 104 -1.02 10.35 15.42
C PRO A 104 -1.04 11.28 14.21
N SER A 105 -1.16 12.59 14.43
CA SER A 105 -1.16 13.62 13.39
C SER A 105 0.24 14.17 13.05
N VAL A 106 1.29 13.74 13.77
CA VAL A 106 2.66 14.23 13.58
C VAL A 106 3.43 13.24 12.72
N PRO A 107 3.88 13.64 11.51
CA PRO A 107 4.67 12.78 10.65
C PRO A 107 5.94 12.25 11.31
N GLY A 108 6.19 10.96 11.15
CA GLY A 108 7.35 10.28 11.71
C GLY A 108 7.32 10.09 13.24
N SER A 109 6.20 10.39 13.90
CA SER A 109 6.10 10.20 15.36
C SER A 109 6.20 8.72 15.75
N MET A 110 6.81 8.49 16.91
CA MET A 110 7.14 7.17 17.46
C MET A 110 6.76 7.13 18.93
N SER A 111 6.31 5.97 19.42
CA SER A 111 5.91 5.80 20.81
C SER A 111 6.14 4.36 21.25
N TRP A 112 6.04 4.12 22.56
CA TRP A 112 6.14 2.78 23.18
C TRP A 112 7.43 2.02 22.84
N GLY A 113 8.52 2.74 22.56
CA GLY A 113 9.83 2.15 22.26
C GLY A 113 9.95 1.56 20.85
N SER A 114 9.13 1.98 19.89
CA SER A 114 9.29 1.56 18.49
C SER A 114 10.65 1.97 17.92
N GLU A 115 11.23 1.14 17.06
CA GLU A 115 12.52 1.43 16.38
C GLU A 115 12.32 2.24 15.09
N SER A 116 11.11 2.27 14.56
CA SER A 116 10.74 3.04 13.37
C SER A 116 9.31 3.55 13.48
N PRO A 117 8.96 4.64 12.77
CA PRO A 117 7.58 5.10 12.68
C PRO A 117 6.70 4.00 12.07
N SER A 118 5.52 3.78 12.66
CA SER A 118 4.50 2.88 12.13
C SER A 118 3.28 3.70 11.73
N ILE A 119 2.64 3.34 10.63
CA ILE A 119 1.48 4.06 10.10
C ILE A 119 0.30 3.13 9.87
N ALA A 120 -0.89 3.70 9.84
CA ALA A 120 -2.08 3.09 9.29
C ALA A 120 -2.70 4.02 8.25
N THR A 121 -2.98 3.48 7.07
CA THR A 121 -3.73 4.17 6.00
C THR A 121 -5.13 3.60 5.98
N TRP A 122 -6.13 4.47 5.90
CA TRP A 122 -7.54 4.10 5.83
C TRP A 122 -8.24 4.84 4.70
N ALA A 123 -9.29 4.22 4.17
CA ALA A 123 -10.14 4.76 3.13
C ALA A 123 -11.60 4.45 3.44
N ILE A 124 -12.47 5.40 3.15
CA ILE A 124 -13.92 5.24 3.08
C ILE A 124 -14.29 5.24 1.61
N SER A 125 -15.03 4.21 1.22
CA SER A 125 -15.62 4.08 -0.10
C SER A 125 -17.12 3.91 0.02
N PHE A 126 -17.86 4.53 -0.90
CA PHE A 126 -19.22 4.13 -1.22
C PHE A 126 -19.22 3.69 -2.69
N SER A 127 -19.73 2.50 -2.98
CA SER A 127 -20.32 2.26 -4.29
C SER A 127 -21.60 1.43 -4.16
N CYS A 128 -22.69 2.02 -4.63
CA CYS A 128 -23.81 1.30 -5.22
C CYS A 128 -23.77 1.68 -6.69
N ILE A 129 -23.06 0.90 -7.49
CA ILE A 129 -23.24 0.86 -8.95
C ILE A 129 -23.80 -0.52 -9.28
#